data_AF-A0A961CMM6-F1
#
_entry.id   AF-A0A961CMM6-F1
#
_cell.length_a   1.000
_cell.length_b   1.000
_cell.length_c   1.000
_cell.angle_alpha   90.00
_cell.angle_beta   90.00
_cell.angle_gamma   90.00
#
_symmetry.space_group_name_H-M   'P 1'
#
loop_
_entity.id
_entity.type
_entity.pdbx_description
1 polymer ?
#
loop_
_entity_poly.entity_id
_entity_poly.type
_entity_poly.pdbx_seq_one_letter_code
_entity_poly.pdbx_strand_id
1 'polypeptide(L)'
;MTLQANFHLDDDSRHVLRSLKGKRWRLATGKSSPERPGHHFAWDNVIVATDCGEARIHTELVEKDFEGYEEEYAQLSVHSDSQGLAEAQRDGLVYFQHAGEVITEVYLIRLTITQVMHGVPTWTYSADYGIVFGLSEGAAAVRKTSHHSEALDVFFADSVDELEIDHRTDEWDWANELGEEYESKRELIPLG
;
A
#
# COMPACT_ATOMS: atom_id res chain seq x y z
N MET A 1 -24.91 -16.40 4.79
CA MET A 1 -24.40 -15.20 5.46
C MET A 1 -23.00 -15.01 4.92
N THR A 2 -22.73 -13.87 4.29
CA THR A 2 -21.41 -13.59 3.70
C THR A 2 -20.50 -13.04 4.80
N LEU A 3 -19.35 -13.66 5.03
CA LEU A 3 -18.36 -13.16 5.99
C LEU A 3 -17.65 -11.94 5.42
N GLN A 4 -17.28 -10.99 6.29
CA GLN A 4 -16.60 -9.76 5.86
C GLN A 4 -15.37 -9.51 6.72
N ALA A 5 -14.23 -9.28 6.05
CA ALA A 5 -12.99 -8.85 6.67
C ALA A 5 -12.58 -7.49 6.11
N ASN A 6 -12.42 -6.49 6.98
CA ASN A 6 -12.05 -5.13 6.60
C ASN A 6 -10.75 -4.74 7.28
N PHE A 7 -9.74 -4.40 6.47
CA PHE A 7 -8.41 -3.96 6.90
C PHE A 7 -8.16 -2.55 6.35
N HIS A 8 -8.89 -1.59 6.90
CA HIS A 8 -8.83 -0.19 6.46
C HIS A 8 -7.95 0.61 7.41
N LEU A 9 -7.27 1.61 6.87
CA LEU A 9 -6.54 2.59 7.69
C LEU A 9 -7.49 3.27 8.66
N ASP A 10 -7.03 3.42 9.91
CA ASP A 10 -7.72 4.17 10.94
C ASP A 10 -7.72 5.68 10.65
N ASP A 11 -8.49 6.43 11.44
CA ASP A 11 -8.65 7.87 11.25
C ASP A 11 -7.35 8.63 11.51
N ASP A 12 -6.50 8.16 12.44
CA ASP A 12 -5.21 8.78 12.74
C ASP A 12 -4.25 8.63 11.55
N SER A 13 -4.14 7.44 10.96
CA SER A 13 -3.33 7.19 9.77
C SER A 13 -3.82 8.03 8.58
N ARG A 14 -5.15 8.11 8.38
CA ARG A 14 -5.75 8.97 7.35
C ARG A 14 -5.45 10.44 7.60
N HIS A 15 -5.46 10.88 8.85
CA HIS A 15 -5.13 12.25 9.23
C HIS A 15 -3.67 12.56 8.91
N VAL A 16 -2.74 11.67 9.24
CA VAL A 16 -1.31 11.82 8.90
C VAL A 16 -1.15 11.98 7.39
N LEU A 17 -1.77 11.09 6.59
CA LEU A 17 -1.69 11.15 5.13
C LEU A 17 -2.26 12.45 4.53
N ARG A 18 -3.44 12.88 4.97
CA ARG A 18 -4.01 14.16 4.52
C ARG A 18 -3.11 15.34 4.86
N SER A 19 -2.43 15.29 6.01
CA SER A 19 -1.50 16.34 6.41
C SER A 19 -0.30 16.48 5.46
N LEU A 20 -0.01 15.49 4.61
CA LEU A 20 1.10 15.54 3.67
C LEU A 20 0.77 16.35 2.41
N LYS A 21 -0.52 16.49 2.07
CA LYS A 21 -0.96 17.27 0.91
C LYS A 21 -0.52 18.73 1.05
N GLY A 22 0.03 19.28 -0.04
CA GLY A 22 0.59 20.62 -0.10
C GLY A 22 2.03 20.76 0.42
N LYS A 23 2.60 19.72 1.05
CA LYS A 23 4.01 19.72 1.46
C LYS A 23 4.92 19.34 0.30
N ARG A 24 6.21 19.68 0.39
CA ARG A 24 7.20 19.29 -0.63
C ARG A 24 7.79 17.94 -0.31
N TRP A 25 7.73 17.02 -1.28
CA TRP A 25 8.40 15.73 -1.23
C TRP A 25 9.91 15.92 -1.08
N ARG A 26 10.55 15.10 -0.25
CA ARG A 26 12.02 15.09 -0.11
C ARG A 26 12.62 13.74 -0.46
N LEU A 27 12.10 12.67 0.13
CA LEU A 27 12.60 11.32 -0.08
C LEU A 27 11.57 10.27 0.34
N ALA A 28 11.79 9.05 -0.14
CA ALA A 28 11.28 7.83 0.47
C ALA A 28 12.42 6.86 0.81
N THR A 29 12.21 5.97 1.78
CA THR A 29 13.16 4.91 2.12
C THR A 29 12.85 3.61 1.38
N GLY A 30 13.87 2.79 1.16
CA GLY A 30 13.73 1.44 0.63
C GLY A 30 15.08 0.87 0.19
N LYS A 31 15.08 -0.38 -0.26
CA LYS A 31 16.24 -1.06 -0.85
C LYS A 31 15.97 -1.26 -2.33
N SER A 32 16.90 -0.84 -3.19
CA SER A 32 16.77 -1.05 -4.64
C SER A 32 16.49 -2.51 -4.96
N SER A 33 15.51 -2.75 -5.83
CA SER A 33 15.29 -4.05 -6.45
C SER A 33 15.96 -4.11 -7.82
N PRO A 34 17.06 -4.86 -8.01
CA PRO A 34 17.72 -4.94 -9.32
C PRO A 34 16.82 -5.54 -10.41
N GLU A 35 15.90 -6.42 -10.03
CA GLU A 35 14.99 -7.12 -10.93
C GLU A 35 13.83 -6.23 -11.42
N ARG A 36 13.57 -5.10 -10.74
CA ARG A 36 12.52 -4.14 -11.07
C ARG A 36 13.05 -2.71 -10.94
N PRO A 37 13.70 -2.17 -11.99
CA PRO A 37 14.20 -0.79 -11.97
C PRO A 37 13.11 0.21 -11.61
N GLY A 38 13.41 1.16 -10.72
CA GLY A 38 12.43 2.13 -10.22
C GLY A 38 11.61 1.66 -9.01
N HIS A 39 11.70 0.37 -8.65
CA HIS A 39 11.09 -0.19 -7.45
C HIS A 39 12.10 -0.33 -6.31
N HIS A 40 11.63 -0.05 -5.11
CA HIS A 40 12.40 -0.09 -3.87
C HIS A 40 11.63 -0.88 -2.83
N PHE A 41 12.22 -2.01 -2.46
CA PHE A 41 11.66 -2.95 -1.50
C PHE A 41 11.98 -2.52 -0.07
N ALA A 42 11.02 -2.56 0.84
CA ALA A 42 11.26 -2.39 2.26
C ALA A 42 10.60 -3.51 3.06
N TRP A 43 11.32 -4.02 4.05
CA TRP A 43 10.68 -4.82 5.10
C TRP A 43 10.07 -3.88 6.11
N ASP A 44 8.87 -4.22 6.60
CA ASP A 44 8.23 -3.66 7.78
C ASP A 44 7.70 -2.22 7.63
N ASN A 45 8.52 -1.28 7.14
CA ASN A 45 8.11 0.10 6.98
C ASN A 45 8.84 0.88 5.88
N VAL A 46 8.15 1.89 5.38
CA VAL A 46 8.65 2.91 4.45
C VAL A 46 8.44 4.27 5.07
N ILE A 47 9.47 5.11 5.07
CA ILE A 47 9.39 6.48 5.56
C ILE A 47 9.35 7.40 4.35
N VAL A 48 8.28 8.19 4.27
CA VAL A 48 8.14 9.31 3.36
C VAL A 48 8.47 10.58 4.12
N ALA A 49 9.46 11.34 3.66
CA ALA A 49 9.83 12.61 4.26
C ALA A 49 9.46 13.79 3.36
N THR A 50 8.97 14.85 4.00
CA THR A 50 8.61 16.12 3.37
C THR A 50 9.40 17.27 4.00
N ASP A 51 9.28 18.47 3.45
CA ASP A 51 9.87 19.69 4.01
C ASP A 51 9.33 20.07 5.41
N CYS A 52 8.18 19.54 5.81
CA CYS A 52 7.51 19.88 7.07
C CYS A 52 7.31 18.67 8.01
N GLY A 53 7.89 17.51 7.71
CA GLY A 53 7.86 16.33 8.58
C GLY A 53 7.84 15.00 7.82
N GLU A 54 7.77 13.93 8.59
CA GLU A 54 7.89 12.55 8.12
C GLU A 54 6.62 11.75 8.41
N ALA A 55 6.34 10.78 7.54
CA ALA A 55 5.31 9.77 7.75
C ALA A 55 5.93 8.38 7.54
N ARG A 56 5.84 7.54 8.57
CA ARG A 56 6.21 6.13 8.50
C ARG A 56 4.98 5.31 8.15
N ILE A 57 4.99 4.73 6.96
CA ILE A 57 4.00 3.76 6.48
C ILE A 57 4.49 2.39 6.91
N HIS A 58 3.70 1.69 7.70
CA HIS A 58 4.08 0.43 8.33
C HIS A 58 3.02 -0.63 8.02
N THR A 59 3.46 -1.87 7.98
CA THR A 59 2.60 -3.05 7.85
C THR A 59 2.81 -3.99 9.01
N GLU A 60 1.71 -4.47 9.59
CA GLU A 60 1.72 -5.52 10.61
C GLU A 60 0.84 -6.68 10.17
N LEU A 61 1.18 -7.91 10.58
CA LEU A 61 0.32 -9.08 10.36
C LEU A 61 -0.74 -9.20 11.47
N VAL A 62 -1.97 -9.47 11.05
CA VAL A 62 -3.11 -9.67 11.94
C VAL A 62 -3.81 -10.97 11.56
N GLU A 63 -4.00 -11.85 12.54
CA GLU A 63 -4.75 -13.09 12.36
C GLU A 63 -6.24 -12.81 12.13
N LYS A 64 -6.83 -13.45 11.12
CA LYS A 64 -8.27 -13.49 10.88
C LYS A 64 -8.72 -14.86 10.38
N ASP A 65 -9.95 -15.20 10.75
CA ASP A 65 -10.69 -16.33 10.20
C ASP A 65 -11.97 -15.81 9.52
N PHE A 66 -11.90 -15.65 8.21
CA PHE A 66 -13.06 -15.37 7.35
C PHE A 66 -13.17 -16.33 6.16
N GLU A 67 -12.07 -17.02 5.82
CA GLU A 67 -12.01 -18.05 4.78
C GLU A 67 -12.36 -19.45 5.33
N GLY A 68 -12.60 -19.59 6.65
CA GLY A 68 -12.91 -20.85 7.31
C GLY A 68 -11.71 -21.51 8.02
N TYR A 69 -10.59 -20.81 8.08
CA TYR A 69 -9.38 -21.14 8.85
C TYR A 69 -8.68 -19.84 9.27
N GLU A 70 -7.92 -19.91 10.37
CA GLU A 70 -7.07 -18.81 10.82
C GLU A 70 -5.88 -18.62 9.87
N GLU A 71 -5.67 -17.38 9.42
CA GLU A 71 -4.58 -16.98 8.55
C GLU A 71 -4.12 -15.55 8.88
N GLU A 72 -2.87 -15.20 8.56
CA GLU A 72 -2.29 -13.89 8.83
C GLU A 72 -2.45 -12.92 7.66
N TYR A 73 -2.98 -11.73 7.90
CA TYR A 73 -3.16 -10.71 6.87
C TYR A 73 -2.45 -9.41 7.24
N ALA A 74 -1.74 -8.84 6.27
CA ALA A 74 -1.04 -7.59 6.41
C ALA A 74 -2.01 -6.40 6.42
N GLN A 75 -1.93 -5.61 7.49
CA GLN A 75 -2.67 -4.37 7.69
C GLN A 75 -1.72 -3.17 7.61
N LEU A 76 -2.12 -2.13 6.88
CA LEU A 76 -1.37 -0.87 6.85
C LEU A 76 -1.70 0.01 8.06
N SER A 77 -0.71 0.75 8.51
CA SER A 77 -0.83 1.88 9.45
C SER A 77 0.13 3.00 9.04
N VAL A 78 -0.18 4.24 9.43
CA VAL A 78 0.67 5.40 9.13
C VAL A 78 0.88 6.23 10.39
N HIS A 79 2.14 6.48 10.71
CA HIS A 79 2.54 7.22 11.91
C HIS A 79 3.27 8.51 11.55
N SER A 80 3.00 9.58 12.28
CA SER A 80 3.73 10.86 12.17
C SER A 80 5.04 10.81 12.96
N ASP A 81 5.94 9.92 12.56
CA ASP A 81 7.28 9.78 13.13
C ASP A 81 8.30 9.46 12.04
N SER A 82 9.56 9.46 12.42
CA SER A 82 10.70 9.19 11.54
C SER A 82 11.53 8.00 12.03
N GLN A 83 10.93 7.06 12.77
CA GLN A 83 11.65 5.92 13.33
C GLN A 83 12.26 5.08 12.20
N GLY A 84 13.59 4.90 12.21
CA GLY A 84 14.33 4.19 11.16
C GLY A 84 14.96 5.10 10.10
N LEU A 85 14.57 6.38 10.00
CA LEU A 85 15.07 7.26 8.93
C LEU A 85 16.57 7.51 9.02
N ALA A 86 17.09 7.77 10.22
CA ALA A 86 18.52 8.03 10.42
C ALA A 86 19.40 6.82 10.09
N GLU A 87 18.86 5.61 10.23
CA GLU A 87 19.53 4.37 9.85
C GLU A 87 19.47 4.19 8.33
N ALA A 88 18.29 4.32 7.72
CA ALA A 88 18.15 4.26 6.27
C ALA A 88 19.05 5.27 5.54
N GLN A 89 19.20 6.49 6.07
CA GLN A 89 20.11 7.51 5.53
C GLN A 89 21.58 7.08 5.62
N ARG A 90 21.99 6.49 6.74
CA ARG A 90 23.36 6.01 6.95
C ARG A 90 23.69 4.86 6.00
N ASP A 91 22.71 4.02 5.74
CA ASP A 91 22.86 2.81 4.93
C ASP A 91 22.63 3.06 3.42
N GLY A 92 22.34 4.32 3.04
CA GLY A 92 22.12 4.68 1.64
C GLY A 92 20.80 4.16 1.06
N LEU A 93 19.82 3.86 1.92
CA LEU A 93 18.51 3.32 1.60
C LEU A 93 17.45 4.43 1.42
N VAL A 94 17.86 5.58 0.86
CA VAL A 94 17.01 6.75 0.64
C VAL A 94 17.03 7.17 -0.82
N TYR A 95 15.85 7.56 -1.32
CA TYR A 95 15.60 7.87 -2.72
C TYR A 95 14.99 9.25 -2.85
N PHE A 96 15.59 10.10 -3.67
CA PHE A 96 15.28 11.53 -3.83
C PHE A 96 14.52 11.84 -5.12
N GLN A 97 13.99 10.82 -5.80
CA GLN A 97 13.14 11.01 -6.97
C GLN A 97 11.99 11.95 -6.62
N HIS A 98 11.72 12.91 -7.51
CA HIS A 98 10.72 13.97 -7.33
C HIS A 98 10.95 14.90 -6.12
N ALA A 99 12.18 14.96 -5.57
CA ALA A 99 12.48 15.88 -4.47
C ALA A 99 12.23 17.36 -4.86
N GLY A 100 11.50 18.07 -3.99
CA GLY A 100 11.10 19.46 -4.17
C GLY A 100 9.70 19.64 -4.77
N GLU A 101 9.13 18.59 -5.38
CA GLU A 101 7.77 18.60 -5.91
C GLU A 101 6.73 18.69 -4.80
N VAL A 102 5.59 19.32 -5.10
CA VAL A 102 4.50 19.46 -4.14
C VAL A 102 3.59 18.24 -4.24
N ILE A 103 3.23 17.65 -3.10
CA ILE A 103 2.19 16.62 -3.04
C ILE A 103 0.86 17.30 -3.33
N THR A 104 0.31 17.09 -4.53
CA THR A 104 -0.94 17.69 -4.99
C THR A 104 -2.14 16.88 -4.54
N GLU A 105 -2.03 15.56 -4.51
CA GLU A 105 -3.09 14.64 -4.12
C GLU A 105 -2.53 13.43 -3.38
N VAL A 106 -3.35 12.82 -2.52
CA VAL A 106 -3.04 11.56 -1.85
C VAL A 106 -4.20 10.61 -2.05
N TYR A 107 -3.93 9.38 -2.48
CA TYR A 107 -4.95 8.35 -2.69
C TYR A 107 -4.65 7.12 -1.86
N LEU A 108 -5.69 6.43 -1.42
CA LEU A 108 -5.61 5.05 -0.96
C LEU A 108 -5.91 4.11 -2.12
N ILE A 109 -5.10 3.09 -2.25
CA ILE A 109 -5.38 1.93 -3.09
C ILE A 109 -6.23 0.99 -2.25
N ARG A 110 -7.51 0.85 -2.55
CA ARG A 110 -8.37 -0.14 -1.91
C ARG A 110 -8.56 -1.33 -2.82
N LEU A 111 -8.35 -2.52 -2.28
CA LEU A 111 -8.62 -3.78 -2.95
C LEU A 111 -9.76 -4.49 -2.23
N THR A 112 -10.72 -4.97 -2.99
CA THR A 112 -11.83 -5.79 -2.50
C THR A 112 -11.86 -7.09 -3.29
N ILE A 113 -11.91 -8.21 -2.58
CA ILE A 113 -11.92 -9.56 -3.14
C ILE A 113 -13.11 -10.29 -2.56
N THR A 114 -13.91 -10.91 -3.43
CA THR A 114 -15.09 -11.67 -3.03
C THR A 114 -14.97 -13.07 -3.59
N GLN A 115 -14.99 -14.06 -2.70
CA GLN A 115 -15.16 -15.45 -3.11
C GLN A 115 -16.64 -15.70 -3.43
N VAL A 116 -16.89 -16.35 -4.55
CA VAL A 116 -18.19 -16.74 -5.05
C VAL A 116 -18.20 -18.25 -5.25
N MET A 117 -18.97 -18.95 -4.41
CA MET A 117 -19.16 -20.40 -4.51
C MET A 117 -20.53 -20.69 -5.13
N HIS A 118 -20.53 -21.39 -6.26
CA HIS A 118 -21.74 -21.73 -7.03
C HIS A 118 -22.64 -20.52 -7.30
N GLY A 119 -22.04 -19.37 -7.62
CA GLY A 119 -22.74 -18.11 -7.88
C GLY A 119 -23.20 -17.37 -6.63
N VAL A 120 -22.78 -17.79 -5.43
CA VAL A 120 -23.16 -17.16 -4.15
C VAL A 120 -21.92 -16.63 -3.43
N PRO A 121 -21.88 -15.32 -3.08
CA PRO A 121 -20.79 -14.75 -2.28
C PRO A 121 -20.68 -15.39 -0.89
N THR A 122 -19.54 -16.01 -0.59
CA THR A 122 -19.26 -16.68 0.68
C THR A 122 -18.54 -15.77 1.65
N TRP A 123 -17.53 -15.04 1.17
CA TRP A 123 -16.82 -14.03 1.94
C TRP A 123 -16.35 -12.87 1.07
N THR A 124 -16.09 -11.74 1.73
CA THR A 124 -15.50 -10.55 1.13
C THR A 124 -14.37 -10.02 2.00
N TYR A 125 -13.19 -9.90 1.41
CA TYR A 125 -12.02 -9.24 1.95
C TYR A 125 -11.93 -7.83 1.36
N SER A 126 -11.76 -6.80 2.19
CA SER A 126 -11.55 -5.42 1.74
C SER A 126 -10.41 -4.77 2.52
N ALA A 127 -9.34 -4.37 1.84
CA ALA A 127 -8.17 -3.79 2.49
C ALA A 127 -7.66 -2.54 1.77
N ASP A 128 -7.19 -1.59 2.57
CA ASP A 128 -6.32 -0.54 2.07
C ASP A 128 -4.95 -1.20 1.82
N TYR A 129 -4.57 -1.27 0.54
CA TYR A 129 -3.46 -2.06 0.03
C TYR A 129 -2.20 -1.22 -0.23
N GLY A 130 -2.37 0.09 -0.39
CA GLY A 130 -1.27 1.03 -0.59
C GLY A 130 -1.74 2.46 -0.63
N ILE A 131 -0.78 3.35 -0.81
CA ILE A 131 -0.92 4.80 -0.78
C ILE A 131 -0.24 5.35 -2.03
N VAL A 132 -0.90 6.28 -2.71
CA VAL A 132 -0.34 7.00 -3.86
C VAL A 132 -0.23 8.47 -3.52
N PHE A 133 0.92 9.05 -3.83
CA PHE A 133 1.19 10.48 -3.77
C PHE A 133 1.23 11.02 -5.19
N GLY A 134 0.22 11.79 -5.57
CA GLY A 134 0.28 12.62 -6.77
C GLY A 134 1.17 13.82 -6.48
N LEU A 135 2.22 13.99 -7.28
CA LEU A 135 3.17 15.09 -7.17
C LEU A 135 2.87 16.13 -8.25
N SER A 136 3.62 17.23 -8.28
CA SER A 136 3.38 18.30 -9.26
C SER A 136 3.76 17.91 -10.69
N GLU A 137 4.78 17.06 -10.85
CA GLU A 137 5.32 16.62 -12.14
C GLU A 137 5.50 15.09 -12.21
N GLY A 138 5.03 14.35 -11.19
CA GLY A 138 5.21 12.92 -11.09
C GLY A 138 4.23 12.24 -10.12
N ALA A 139 4.54 11.00 -9.77
CA ALA A 139 3.85 10.26 -8.73
C ALA A 139 4.79 9.30 -8.00
N ALA A 140 4.45 9.02 -6.75
CA ALA A 140 5.08 7.97 -5.95
C ALA A 140 4.00 7.07 -5.36
N ALA A 141 4.25 5.78 -5.25
CA ALA A 141 3.36 4.84 -4.57
C ALA A 141 4.12 4.01 -3.54
N VAL A 142 3.44 3.69 -2.45
CA VAL A 142 3.88 2.73 -1.43
C VAL A 142 2.77 1.71 -1.27
N ARG A 143 3.05 0.43 -1.54
CA ARG A 143 2.03 -0.63 -1.44
C ARG A 143 2.58 -1.87 -0.76
N LYS A 144 1.69 -2.68 -0.22
CA LYS A 144 2.00 -4.06 0.15
C LYS A 144 2.44 -4.84 -1.08
N THR A 145 3.38 -5.77 -0.92
CA THR A 145 3.75 -6.70 -2.00
C THR A 145 2.81 -7.90 -2.09
N SER A 146 2.03 -8.16 -1.03
CA SER A 146 1.27 -9.39 -0.81
C SER A 146 0.22 -9.16 0.30
N HIS A 147 -0.80 -10.01 0.41
CA HIS A 147 -1.77 -9.92 1.53
C HIS A 147 -1.26 -10.56 2.82
N HIS A 148 -0.23 -11.39 2.74
CA HIS A 148 0.30 -12.18 3.85
C HIS A 148 1.76 -11.80 4.19
N SER A 149 2.17 -10.58 3.84
CA SER A 149 3.54 -10.11 4.04
C SER A 149 3.62 -8.68 4.53
N GLU A 150 4.56 -8.43 5.45
CA GLU A 150 4.95 -7.09 5.91
C GLU A 150 5.89 -6.38 4.91
N ALA A 151 6.07 -6.94 3.73
CA ALA A 151 6.89 -6.33 2.70
C ALA A 151 6.12 -5.22 1.98
N LEU A 152 6.82 -4.11 1.78
CA LEU A 152 6.36 -2.93 1.06
C LEU A 152 7.21 -2.71 -0.20
N ASP A 153 6.57 -2.17 -1.22
CA ASP A 153 7.16 -1.75 -2.48
C ASP A 153 6.91 -0.25 -2.67
N VAL A 154 7.98 0.49 -2.92
CA VAL A 154 7.97 1.92 -3.22
C VAL A 154 8.43 2.12 -4.64
N PHE A 155 7.65 2.83 -5.44
CA PHE A 155 8.02 3.09 -6.83
C PHE A 155 7.52 4.46 -7.28
N PHE A 156 8.16 4.95 -8.35
CA PHE A 156 7.97 6.29 -8.89
C PHE A 156 7.57 6.22 -10.36
N ALA A 157 6.77 7.18 -10.81
CA ALA A 157 6.34 7.31 -12.20
C ALA A 157 6.17 8.79 -12.57
N ASP A 158 6.07 9.09 -13.87
CA ASP A 158 5.89 10.46 -14.36
C ASP A 158 4.45 10.97 -14.16
N SER A 159 3.51 10.09 -13.82
CA SER A 159 2.15 10.46 -13.42
C SER A 159 1.46 9.35 -12.62
N VAL A 160 0.31 9.66 -12.00
CA VAL A 160 -0.51 8.67 -11.29
C VAL A 160 -1.03 7.58 -12.23
N ASP A 161 -1.34 7.93 -13.48
CA ASP A 161 -1.87 6.99 -14.49
C ASP A 161 -0.80 6.00 -14.99
N GLU A 162 0.48 6.35 -14.84
CA GLU A 162 1.61 5.51 -15.22
C GLU A 162 2.13 4.61 -14.10
N LEU A 163 1.57 4.73 -12.88
CA LEU A 163 1.96 3.84 -11.79
C LEU A 163 1.56 2.39 -12.12
N GLU A 164 2.55 1.50 -12.11
CA GLU A 164 2.41 0.05 -12.25
C GLU A 164 1.80 -0.60 -11.00
N ILE A 165 0.60 -0.15 -10.66
CA ILE A 165 -0.18 -0.79 -9.61
C ILE A 165 -0.82 -2.01 -10.29
N ASP A 166 -0.17 -3.15 -10.16
CA ASP A 166 -0.65 -4.44 -10.68
C ASP A 166 -2.11 -4.72 -10.29
N HIS A 167 -2.82 -5.41 -11.19
CA HIS A 167 -4.21 -5.83 -11.05
C HIS A 167 -4.33 -7.28 -10.56
N ARG A 168 -3.25 -8.04 -10.58
CA ARG A 168 -3.27 -9.45 -10.20
C ARG A 168 -2.83 -9.64 -8.75
N THR A 169 -3.77 -10.12 -7.95
CA THR A 169 -3.44 -10.85 -6.74
C THR A 169 -3.25 -12.31 -7.14
N ASP A 170 -2.03 -12.67 -7.52
CA ASP A 170 -1.65 -14.05 -7.87
C ASP A 170 -1.99 -15.04 -6.73
N GLU A 171 -2.29 -14.55 -5.52
CA GLU A 171 -2.63 -15.32 -4.32
C GLU A 171 -3.99 -16.02 -4.39
N TRP A 172 -5.01 -15.42 -5.00
CA TRP A 172 -6.35 -16.04 -5.15
C TRP A 172 -6.65 -16.48 -6.58
N ASP A 173 -5.60 -16.59 -7.38
CA ASP A 173 -5.69 -16.96 -8.79
C ASP A 173 -5.57 -18.50 -8.91
N TRP A 174 -6.73 -19.13 -9.15
CA TRP A 174 -7.00 -20.23 -10.12
C TRP A 174 -7.56 -21.57 -9.60
N ALA A 175 -8.90 -21.70 -9.65
CA ALA A 175 -9.68 -22.90 -10.03
C ALA A 175 -9.37 -24.24 -9.36
N ASN A 176 -9.17 -24.27 -8.03
CA ASN A 176 -8.94 -25.53 -7.33
C ASN A 176 -10.23 -26.33 -7.10
N GLU A 177 -11.38 -25.66 -7.02
CA GLU A 177 -12.67 -26.32 -6.80
C GLU A 177 -13.73 -25.93 -7.85
N LEU A 178 -14.51 -26.93 -8.30
CA LEU A 178 -15.60 -26.73 -9.26
C LEU A 178 -16.65 -25.79 -8.66
N GLY A 179 -16.82 -24.62 -9.27
CA GLY A 179 -17.79 -23.61 -8.86
C GLY A 179 -17.23 -22.57 -7.89
N GLU A 180 -15.92 -22.56 -7.63
CA GLU A 180 -15.24 -21.47 -6.94
C GLU A 180 -14.76 -20.41 -7.93
N GLU A 181 -15.16 -19.17 -7.70
CA GLU A 181 -14.75 -18.00 -8.46
C GLU A 181 -14.34 -16.88 -7.51
N TYR A 182 -13.43 -16.01 -7.96
CA TYR A 182 -12.99 -14.83 -7.22
C TYR A 182 -13.24 -13.58 -8.05
N GLU A 183 -13.98 -12.64 -7.47
CA GLU A 183 -14.16 -11.30 -8.04
C GLU A 183 -13.24 -10.32 -7.33
N SER A 184 -12.40 -9.61 -8.09
CA SER A 184 -11.52 -8.57 -7.56
C SER A 184 -11.91 -7.20 -8.09
N LYS A 185 -11.94 -6.21 -7.19
CA LYS A 185 -12.18 -4.80 -7.51
C LYS A 185 -11.12 -3.95 -6.83
N ARG A 186 -10.50 -3.05 -7.59
CA ARG A 186 -9.57 -2.06 -7.07
C ARG A 186 -10.04 -0.65 -7.32
N GLU A 187 -9.82 0.23 -6.35
CA GLU A 187 -10.25 1.62 -6.39
C GLU A 187 -9.13 2.53 -5.85
N LEU A 188 -8.97 3.71 -6.47
CA LEU A 188 -8.20 4.81 -5.92
C LEU A 188 -9.16 5.75 -5.19
N ILE A 189 -9.01 5.83 -3.87
CA ILE A 189 -9.87 6.65 -3.00
C ILE A 189 -9.10 7.91 -2.62
N PRO A 190 -9.50 9.10 -3.10
CA PRO A 190 -8.82 10.34 -2.74
C PRO A 190 -8.97 10.62 -1.24
N LEU A 191 -7.87 11.01 -0.61
CA LEU A 191 -7.83 11.56 0.74
C LEU A 191 -7.76 13.08 0.61
N GLY A 192 -8.88 13.73 0.97
CA GLY A 192 -9.11 15.18 0.80
C GLY A 192 -7.96 16.06 1.23
#